data_AF-A0A7U9GS79-F1
#
_entry.id   AF-A0A7U9GS79-F1
#
_cell.length_a   1.000
_cell.length_b   1.000
_cell.length_c   1.000
_cell.angle_alpha   90.00
_cell.angle_beta   90.00
_cell.angle_gamma   90.00
#
_symmetry.space_group_name_H-M   'P 1'
#
loop_
_entity.id
_entity.type
_entity.pdbx_description
1 polymer ?
#
loop_
_entity_poly.entity_id
_entity_poly.type
_entity_poly.pdbx_seq_one_letter_code
_entity_poly.pdbx_strand_id
1 'polypeptide(L)'
;MDNTKTVNERFDALKGAMTHSQLLNAMKVPSAQQAIQQVGEAEVIKMLQMNGIGYTEGQVCKRFTVFTSQLIPGRDCDDQKLREFARCRQDVINSLKHYNEFGYLKHQTPKGMPSPYDAHCLFTWLTGLRSFITTQLPQTDMFKMVGVASSRSSFPEFSEVLSKYSPDILDLLDAVDNGTYHSYCYHSSKVGSELGRTMHSLLFGSDGWSKSAAVRLAELSVAASGPYNQHKPMAEAFHLMTTGLLSHEDCALLVATATYTPMFVEQMYQMSAHVYGMFKMGEIGYQVYEFNSTRLSKAVTEAELQAKLLADLEAQEEARRTRMNRAQKILKRLEELKAKMADGSITISELDELERMQVFA
;
A
#
# COMPACT_ATOMS: atom_id res chain seq x y z
N MET A 1 0.46 8.31 -30.47
CA MET A 1 1.60 9.07 -29.90
C MET A 1 2.40 8.13 -29.02
N ASP A 2 3.71 8.09 -29.23
CA ASP A 2 4.56 6.95 -28.88
C ASP A 2 4.99 7.00 -27.39
N ASN A 3 4.27 6.26 -26.53
CA ASN A 3 4.50 6.18 -25.08
C ASN A 3 5.90 5.61 -24.69
N THR A 4 6.71 5.21 -25.67
CA THR A 4 8.07 4.68 -25.48
C THR A 4 9.13 5.78 -25.48
N LYS A 5 8.97 6.85 -26.28
CA LYS A 5 9.89 8.00 -26.27
C LYS A 5 9.89 8.70 -24.92
N THR A 6 8.70 8.89 -24.33
CA THR A 6 8.53 9.51 -23.01
C THR A 6 9.05 8.67 -21.85
N VAL A 7 9.10 7.34 -21.97
CA VAL A 7 9.69 6.47 -20.92
C VAL A 7 11.21 6.50 -20.98
N ASN A 8 11.81 6.43 -22.18
CA ASN A 8 13.27 6.53 -22.33
C ASN A 8 13.79 7.90 -21.89
N GLU A 9 13.14 9.00 -22.30
CA GLU A 9 13.55 10.35 -21.94
C GLU A 9 13.44 10.61 -20.42
N ARG A 10 12.40 10.07 -19.76
CA ARG A 10 12.24 10.17 -18.30
C ARG A 10 13.25 9.30 -17.54
N PHE A 11 13.59 8.13 -18.07
CA PHE A 11 14.52 7.20 -17.41
C PHE A 11 15.97 7.64 -17.57
N ASP A 12 16.36 8.13 -18.75
CA ASP A 12 17.69 8.67 -19.02
C ASP A 12 17.97 9.94 -18.20
N ALA A 13 16.96 10.78 -17.94
CA ALA A 13 17.06 11.92 -17.04
C ALA A 13 17.28 11.53 -15.56
N LEU A 14 16.81 10.35 -15.13
CA LEU A 14 16.94 9.85 -13.76
C LEU A 14 18.26 9.09 -13.51
N LYS A 15 18.89 8.58 -14.58
CA LYS A 15 20.10 7.73 -14.54
C LYS A 15 21.33 8.43 -13.96
N GLY A 16 21.42 9.76 -14.09
CA GLY A 16 22.54 10.54 -13.55
C GLY A 16 22.46 10.84 -12.05
N ALA A 17 21.30 10.65 -11.42
CA ALA A 17 21.04 11.05 -10.03
C ALA A 17 20.65 9.89 -9.10
N MET A 18 20.40 8.69 -9.65
CA MET A 18 19.94 7.54 -8.88
C MET A 18 21.06 6.51 -8.65
N THR A 19 21.10 5.97 -7.44
CA THR A 19 21.90 4.78 -7.12
C THR A 19 21.40 3.57 -7.92
N HIS A 20 22.26 2.59 -8.17
CA HIS A 20 21.89 1.38 -8.90
C HIS A 20 20.72 0.60 -8.24
N SER A 21 20.61 0.63 -6.91
CA SER A 21 19.46 0.06 -6.19
C SER A 21 18.15 0.82 -6.48
N GLN A 22 18.19 2.15 -6.55
CA GLN A 22 17.02 2.96 -6.93
C GLN A 22 16.61 2.72 -8.39
N LEU A 23 17.59 2.49 -9.28
CA LEU A 23 17.36 2.15 -10.68
C LEU A 23 16.65 0.79 -10.83
N LEU A 24 17.09 -0.23 -10.09
CA LEU A 24 16.43 -1.55 -10.07
C LEU A 24 15.00 -1.48 -9.50
N ASN A 25 14.79 -0.67 -8.45
CA ASN A 25 13.46 -0.44 -7.88
C ASN A 25 12.52 0.32 -8.83
N ALA A 26 13.06 1.18 -9.69
CA ALA A 26 12.29 1.88 -10.71
C ALA A 26 11.84 0.95 -11.86
N MET A 27 12.56 -0.14 -12.12
CA MET A 27 12.21 -1.17 -13.13
C MET A 27 11.12 -2.13 -12.63
N LYS A 28 9.95 -1.63 -12.25
CA LYS A 28 8.83 -2.48 -11.81
C LYS A 28 8.39 -3.44 -12.92
N VAL A 29 8.37 -4.74 -12.62
CA VAL A 29 7.86 -5.78 -13.54
C VAL A 29 6.37 -5.98 -13.23
N PRO A 30 5.44 -5.59 -14.12
CA PRO A 30 4.03 -5.85 -13.94
C PRO A 30 3.73 -7.35 -14.12
N SER A 31 2.57 -7.79 -13.64
CA SER A 31 2.06 -9.13 -13.97
C SER A 31 1.76 -9.25 -15.48
N ALA A 32 1.69 -10.47 -16.01
CA ALA A 32 1.35 -10.69 -17.42
C ALA A 32 -0.01 -10.08 -17.78
N GLN A 33 -1.00 -10.16 -16.87
CA GLN A 33 -2.31 -9.54 -17.05
C GLN A 33 -2.20 -8.01 -17.15
N GLN A 34 -1.46 -7.37 -16.26
CA GLN A 34 -1.24 -5.92 -16.29
C GLN A 34 -0.48 -5.49 -17.55
N ALA A 35 0.52 -6.25 -17.99
CA ALA A 35 1.24 -5.99 -19.24
C ALA A 35 0.29 -6.03 -20.45
N ILE A 36 -0.61 -7.02 -20.51
CA ILE A 36 -1.64 -7.13 -21.55
C ILE A 36 -2.65 -5.97 -21.46
N GLN A 37 -3.12 -5.62 -20.26
CA GLN A 37 -4.06 -4.51 -20.04
C GLN A 37 -3.48 -3.16 -20.45
N GLN A 38 -2.18 -2.91 -20.24
CA GLN A 38 -1.50 -1.68 -20.64
C GLN A 38 -1.53 -1.44 -22.16
N VAL A 39 -1.56 -2.52 -22.94
CA VAL A 39 -1.72 -2.48 -24.40
C VAL A 39 -3.20 -2.46 -24.79
N GLY A 40 -4.05 -3.12 -23.98
CA GLY A 40 -5.48 -3.28 -24.19
C GLY A 40 -5.81 -4.67 -24.75
N GLU A 41 -6.65 -5.42 -24.04
CA GLU A 41 -6.98 -6.82 -24.40
C GLU A 41 -7.50 -6.96 -25.84
N ALA A 42 -8.36 -6.05 -26.29
CA ALA A 42 -8.91 -6.07 -27.64
C ALA A 42 -7.83 -5.87 -28.72
N GLU A 43 -6.86 -4.99 -28.46
CA GLU A 43 -5.75 -4.74 -29.38
C GLU A 43 -4.76 -5.92 -29.37
N VAL A 44 -4.49 -6.52 -28.21
CA VAL A 44 -3.68 -7.73 -28.09
C VAL A 44 -4.31 -8.89 -28.86
N ILE A 45 -5.62 -9.10 -28.72
CA ILE A 45 -6.35 -10.14 -29.47
C ILE A 45 -6.26 -9.87 -30.98
N LYS A 46 -6.47 -8.63 -31.40
CA LYS A 46 -6.36 -8.24 -32.81
C LYS A 46 -4.94 -8.50 -33.35
N MET A 47 -3.90 -8.11 -32.61
CA MET A 47 -2.51 -8.38 -32.98
C MET A 47 -2.20 -9.87 -33.03
N LEU A 48 -2.74 -10.65 -32.10
CA LEU A 48 -2.57 -12.10 -32.06
C LEU A 48 -3.19 -12.77 -33.28
N GLN A 49 -4.40 -12.36 -33.65
CA GLN A 49 -5.11 -12.87 -34.84
C GLN A 49 -4.41 -12.48 -36.15
N MET A 50 -3.82 -11.28 -36.22
CA MET A 50 -3.18 -10.77 -37.44
C MET A 50 -1.73 -11.25 -37.61
N ASN A 51 -0.96 -11.34 -36.53
CA ASN A 51 0.51 -11.44 -36.58
C ASN A 51 1.08 -12.61 -35.75
N GLY A 52 0.24 -13.34 -35.02
CA GLY A 52 0.64 -14.50 -34.21
C GLY A 52 1.32 -14.14 -32.88
N ILE A 53 1.70 -15.18 -32.14
CA ILE A 53 2.18 -15.08 -30.74
C ILE A 53 3.49 -14.29 -30.66
N GLY A 54 4.48 -14.59 -31.51
CA GLY A 54 5.82 -13.99 -31.40
C GLY A 54 5.82 -12.47 -31.59
N TYR A 55 5.06 -11.97 -32.56
CA TYR A 55 4.90 -10.53 -32.76
C TYR A 55 4.16 -9.88 -31.59
N THR A 56 3.06 -10.48 -31.16
CA THR A 56 2.19 -9.94 -30.11
C THR A 56 2.91 -9.88 -28.76
N GLU A 57 3.65 -10.92 -28.41
CA GLU A 57 4.52 -10.95 -27.23
C GLU A 57 5.55 -9.83 -27.28
N GLY A 58 6.24 -9.66 -28.42
CA GLY A 58 7.22 -8.60 -28.58
C GLY A 58 6.65 -7.18 -28.38
N GLN A 59 5.37 -6.96 -28.73
CA GLN A 59 4.70 -5.68 -28.47
C GLN A 59 4.31 -5.51 -26.99
N VAL A 60 3.76 -6.55 -26.36
CA VAL A 60 3.35 -6.52 -24.94
C VAL A 60 4.58 -6.36 -24.02
N CYS A 61 5.67 -7.05 -24.34
CA CYS A 61 6.89 -7.06 -23.54
C CYS A 61 7.92 -6.00 -23.97
N LYS A 62 7.60 -5.13 -24.92
CA LYS A 62 8.52 -4.11 -25.49
C LYS A 62 9.18 -3.23 -24.43
N ARG A 63 8.46 -2.94 -23.33
CA ARG A 63 8.98 -2.16 -22.20
C ARG A 63 10.12 -2.85 -21.46
N PHE A 64 10.14 -4.17 -21.40
CA PHE A 64 11.21 -4.92 -20.74
C PHE A 64 12.48 -4.93 -21.58
N THR A 65 12.34 -4.99 -22.91
CA THR A 65 13.46 -5.01 -23.85
C THR A 65 14.33 -3.75 -23.75
N VAL A 66 13.72 -2.62 -23.38
CA VAL A 66 14.40 -1.35 -23.12
C VAL A 66 15.32 -1.43 -21.90
N PHE A 67 14.91 -2.17 -20.86
CA PHE A 67 15.65 -2.28 -19.61
C PHE A 67 16.70 -3.39 -19.66
N THR A 68 16.51 -4.43 -20.48
CA THR A 68 17.47 -5.54 -20.59
C THR A 68 18.86 -5.11 -21.04
N SER A 69 18.99 -4.06 -21.85
CA SER A 69 20.30 -3.53 -22.27
C SER A 69 21.05 -2.77 -21.16
N GLN A 70 20.39 -2.53 -20.02
CA GLN A 70 20.92 -1.78 -18.89
C GLN A 70 21.31 -2.66 -17.71
N LEU A 71 20.96 -3.95 -17.76
CA LEU A 71 21.28 -4.96 -16.76
C LEU A 71 22.53 -5.71 -17.17
N ILE A 72 23.43 -5.97 -16.23
CA ILE A 72 24.71 -6.65 -16.48
C ILE A 72 24.58 -8.11 -16.03
N PRO A 73 24.64 -9.09 -16.96
CA PRO A 73 24.61 -10.50 -16.60
C PRO A 73 25.75 -10.88 -15.64
N GLY A 74 25.45 -11.71 -14.64
CA GLY A 74 26.43 -12.18 -13.65
C GLY A 74 26.50 -11.31 -12.39
N ARG A 75 25.68 -10.26 -12.28
CA ARG A 75 25.45 -9.52 -11.04
C ARG A 75 24.15 -10.00 -10.43
N ASP A 76 24.19 -10.55 -9.21
CA ASP A 76 23.03 -11.22 -8.58
C ASP A 76 21.73 -10.41 -8.63
N CYS A 77 21.78 -9.10 -8.36
CA CYS A 77 20.60 -8.23 -8.38
C CYS A 77 20.06 -7.98 -9.79
N ASP A 78 20.92 -7.92 -10.80
CA ASP A 78 20.55 -7.74 -12.20
C ASP A 78 20.00 -9.05 -12.77
N ASP A 79 20.60 -10.18 -12.41
CA ASP A 79 20.17 -11.53 -12.80
C ASP A 79 18.80 -11.89 -12.20
N GLN A 80 18.51 -11.45 -10.97
CA GLN A 80 17.17 -11.55 -10.40
C GLN A 80 16.16 -10.80 -11.25
N LYS A 81 16.49 -9.58 -11.69
CA LYS A 81 15.62 -8.75 -12.51
C LYS A 81 15.41 -9.32 -13.91
N LEU A 82 16.47 -9.84 -14.53
CA LEU A 82 16.39 -10.54 -15.82
C LEU A 82 15.50 -11.78 -15.72
N ARG A 83 15.57 -12.53 -14.60
CA ARG A 83 14.68 -13.66 -14.33
C ARG A 83 13.22 -13.23 -14.16
N GLU A 84 12.96 -12.11 -13.48
CA GLU A 84 11.60 -11.55 -13.37
C GLU A 84 11.03 -11.19 -14.74
N PHE A 85 11.80 -10.51 -15.60
CA PHE A 85 11.38 -10.20 -16.97
C PHE A 85 11.11 -11.45 -17.80
N ALA A 86 12.01 -12.44 -17.73
CA ALA A 86 11.85 -13.71 -18.44
C ALA A 86 10.58 -14.46 -17.99
N ARG A 87 10.29 -14.45 -16.69
CA ARG A 87 9.07 -15.06 -16.12
C ARG A 87 7.81 -14.36 -16.64
N CYS A 88 7.75 -13.03 -16.54
CA CYS A 88 6.62 -12.26 -17.06
C CYS A 88 6.40 -12.52 -18.56
N ARG A 89 7.48 -12.52 -19.36
CA ARG A 89 7.43 -12.85 -20.78
C ARG A 89 6.86 -14.24 -21.04
N GLN A 90 7.30 -15.25 -20.29
CA GLN A 90 6.79 -16.61 -20.42
C GLN A 90 5.30 -16.69 -20.06
N ASP A 91 4.86 -15.97 -19.04
CA ASP A 91 3.45 -15.91 -18.62
C ASP A 91 2.56 -15.21 -19.66
N VAL A 92 3.08 -14.18 -20.35
CA VAL A 92 2.42 -13.58 -21.52
C VAL A 92 2.29 -14.60 -22.65
N ILE A 93 3.37 -15.31 -23.00
CA ILE A 93 3.32 -16.36 -24.04
C ILE A 93 2.29 -17.42 -23.70
N ASN A 94 2.26 -17.88 -22.45
CA ASN A 94 1.30 -18.88 -21.99
C ASN A 94 -0.13 -18.35 -22.12
N SER A 95 -0.36 -17.07 -21.80
CA SER A 95 -1.68 -16.43 -21.96
C SER A 95 -2.12 -16.34 -23.42
N LEU A 96 -1.20 -16.01 -24.35
CA LEU A 96 -1.48 -15.96 -25.78
C LEU A 96 -1.73 -17.35 -26.38
N LYS A 97 -0.97 -18.38 -25.94
CA LYS A 97 -1.23 -19.78 -26.33
C LYS A 97 -2.61 -20.24 -25.84
N HIS A 98 -2.96 -19.88 -24.61
CA HIS A 98 -4.28 -20.18 -24.04
C HIS A 98 -5.42 -19.60 -24.89
N TYR A 99 -5.24 -18.40 -25.45
CA TYR A 99 -6.22 -17.82 -26.35
C TYR A 99 -6.39 -18.63 -27.64
N ASN A 100 -5.31 -19.13 -28.23
CA ASN A 100 -5.40 -19.98 -29.42
C ASN A 100 -6.09 -21.33 -29.13
N GLU A 101 -5.93 -21.86 -27.93
CA GLU A 101 -6.50 -23.15 -27.52
C GLU A 101 -7.97 -23.04 -27.10
N PHE A 102 -8.33 -21.99 -26.36
CA PHE A 102 -9.62 -21.89 -25.66
C PHE A 102 -10.45 -20.65 -26.05
N GLY A 103 -9.91 -19.74 -26.85
CA GLY A 103 -10.59 -18.53 -27.32
C GLY A 103 -10.62 -17.36 -26.32
N TYR A 104 -9.91 -17.48 -25.19
CA TYR A 104 -9.78 -16.44 -24.17
C TYR A 104 -8.38 -16.43 -23.56
N LEU A 105 -7.94 -15.29 -23.01
CA LEU A 105 -6.64 -15.20 -22.36
C LEU A 105 -6.68 -15.87 -20.99
N LYS A 106 -5.59 -16.50 -20.55
CA LYS A 106 -5.53 -17.29 -19.30
C LYS A 106 -6.04 -16.55 -18.05
N HIS A 107 -5.81 -15.24 -18.00
CA HIS A 107 -6.19 -14.35 -16.88
C HIS A 107 -7.28 -13.35 -17.26
N GLN A 108 -8.03 -13.62 -18.33
CA GLN A 108 -9.14 -12.78 -18.72
C GLN A 108 -10.24 -12.85 -17.66
N THR A 109 -10.76 -11.72 -17.23
CA THR A 109 -11.99 -11.70 -16.41
C THR A 109 -13.20 -11.80 -17.34
N PRO A 110 -14.18 -12.68 -17.06
CA PRO A 110 -15.39 -12.74 -17.87
C PRO A 110 -16.11 -11.39 -17.92
N LYS A 111 -16.80 -11.10 -19.02
CA LYS A 111 -17.69 -9.94 -19.09
C LYS A 111 -18.97 -10.24 -18.32
N GLY A 112 -19.56 -9.20 -17.69
CA GLY A 112 -20.82 -9.33 -16.95
C GLY A 112 -20.70 -10.12 -15.65
N MET A 113 -19.54 -10.04 -14.97
CA MET A 113 -19.39 -10.62 -13.63
C MET A 113 -20.51 -10.12 -12.70
N PRO A 114 -21.01 -10.98 -11.79
CA PRO A 114 -22.03 -10.58 -10.83
C PRO A 114 -21.51 -9.43 -9.96
N SER A 115 -22.32 -8.38 -9.83
CA SER A 115 -21.99 -7.23 -8.98
C SER A 115 -22.15 -7.61 -7.50
N PRO A 116 -21.25 -7.15 -6.60
CA PRO A 116 -21.45 -7.31 -5.17
C PRO A 116 -22.72 -6.60 -4.68
N TYR A 117 -23.15 -5.52 -5.35
CA TYR A 117 -24.34 -4.75 -5.00
C TYR A 117 -25.66 -5.47 -5.31
N ASP A 118 -25.64 -6.51 -6.15
CA ASP A 118 -26.82 -7.32 -6.47
C ASP A 118 -27.05 -8.44 -5.44
N ALA A 119 -26.08 -8.65 -4.54
CA ALA A 119 -26.18 -9.61 -3.46
C ALA A 119 -26.46 -8.91 -2.13
N HIS A 120 -27.04 -9.66 -1.19
CA HIS A 120 -27.20 -9.22 0.21
C HIS A 120 -26.22 -9.91 1.16
N CYS A 121 -25.34 -10.77 0.64
CA CYS A 121 -24.42 -11.60 1.42
C CYS A 121 -23.11 -11.76 0.64
N LEU A 122 -21.99 -11.48 1.31
CA LEU A 122 -20.65 -11.53 0.71
C LEU A 122 -20.32 -12.94 0.22
N PHE A 123 -20.60 -13.97 1.03
CA PHE A 123 -20.29 -15.36 0.66
C PHE A 123 -21.15 -15.86 -0.51
N THR A 124 -22.42 -15.42 -0.57
CA THR A 124 -23.29 -15.72 -1.72
C THR A 124 -22.73 -15.09 -2.99
N TRP A 125 -22.30 -13.83 -2.93
CA TRP A 125 -21.65 -13.17 -4.05
C TRP A 125 -20.33 -13.85 -4.44
N LEU A 126 -19.42 -14.12 -3.51
CA LEU A 126 -18.14 -14.78 -3.80
C LEU A 126 -18.33 -16.18 -4.41
N THR A 127 -19.30 -16.95 -3.91
CA THR A 127 -19.65 -18.26 -4.46
C THR A 127 -20.24 -18.12 -5.87
N GLY A 128 -21.14 -17.16 -6.08
CA GLY A 128 -21.72 -16.85 -7.38
C GLY A 128 -20.68 -16.39 -8.40
N LEU A 129 -19.75 -15.53 -7.97
CA LEU A 129 -18.62 -15.05 -8.77
C LEU A 129 -17.71 -16.20 -9.18
N ARG A 130 -17.35 -17.07 -8.24
CA ARG A 130 -16.57 -18.29 -8.51
C ARG A 130 -17.29 -19.20 -9.51
N SER A 131 -18.57 -19.46 -9.30
CA SER A 131 -19.37 -20.32 -10.18
C SER A 131 -19.45 -19.72 -11.59
N PHE A 132 -19.74 -18.42 -11.70
CA PHE A 132 -19.81 -17.72 -12.97
C PHE A 132 -18.50 -17.79 -13.74
N ILE A 133 -17.37 -17.55 -13.08
CA ILE A 133 -16.04 -17.60 -13.71
C ILE A 133 -15.69 -19.02 -14.12
N THR A 134 -15.99 -20.01 -13.28
CA THR A 134 -15.76 -21.44 -13.60
C THR A 134 -16.59 -21.88 -14.80
N THR A 135 -17.82 -21.39 -14.94
CA THR A 135 -18.69 -21.71 -16.09
C THR A 135 -18.23 -21.01 -17.37
N GLN A 136 -17.84 -19.74 -17.29
CA GLN A 136 -17.45 -18.95 -18.46
C GLN A 136 -16.02 -19.25 -18.94
N LEU A 137 -15.09 -19.55 -18.02
CA LEU A 137 -13.67 -19.75 -18.29
C LEU A 137 -13.14 -20.98 -17.51
N PRO A 138 -13.56 -22.21 -17.85
CA PRO A 138 -13.30 -23.41 -17.02
C PRO A 138 -11.82 -23.76 -16.87
N GLN A 139 -10.96 -23.31 -17.80
CA GLN A 139 -9.51 -23.58 -17.74
C GLN A 139 -8.73 -22.50 -16.97
N THR A 140 -9.38 -21.45 -16.46
CA THR A 140 -8.68 -20.47 -15.63
C THR A 140 -8.34 -21.06 -14.26
N ASP A 141 -7.10 -20.87 -13.84
CA ASP A 141 -6.64 -21.29 -12.51
C ASP A 141 -7.06 -20.29 -11.41
N MET A 142 -7.67 -19.15 -11.77
CA MET A 142 -8.01 -18.04 -10.86
C MET A 142 -8.78 -18.45 -9.59
N PHE A 143 -9.49 -19.59 -9.61
CA PHE A 143 -10.35 -20.04 -8.50
C PHE A 143 -10.10 -21.46 -8.01
N LYS A 144 -9.04 -22.14 -8.50
CA LYS A 144 -8.84 -23.57 -8.18
C LYS A 144 -8.51 -23.86 -6.71
N MET A 145 -8.12 -22.85 -5.91
CA MET A 145 -7.80 -23.03 -4.48
C MET A 145 -8.50 -22.07 -3.51
N VAL A 146 -9.72 -21.60 -3.81
CA VAL A 146 -10.52 -20.78 -2.86
C VAL A 146 -11.11 -21.65 -1.72
N GLY A 147 -10.31 -22.53 -1.14
CA GLY A 147 -10.72 -23.46 -0.08
C GLY A 147 -9.56 -24.00 0.75
N VAL A 148 -8.34 -23.53 0.52
CA VAL A 148 -7.19 -23.87 1.36
C VAL A 148 -6.73 -22.56 2.00
N ALA A 149 -6.92 -22.49 3.31
CA ALA A 149 -6.44 -21.43 4.17
C ALA A 149 -5.00 -21.03 3.84
N SER A 150 -4.69 -19.74 4.05
CA SER A 150 -3.39 -19.12 3.87
C SER A 150 -2.93 -18.94 2.42
N SER A 151 -3.24 -17.76 1.87
CA SER A 151 -2.22 -16.75 1.58
C SER A 151 -2.67 -15.86 0.44
N ARG A 152 -2.59 -14.55 0.68
CA ARG A 152 -2.58 -13.49 -0.35
C ARG A 152 -1.65 -13.79 -1.55
N SER A 153 -0.73 -14.73 -1.38
CA SER A 153 0.31 -15.16 -2.30
C SER A 153 -0.16 -16.11 -3.40
N SER A 154 -1.27 -16.83 -3.22
CA SER A 154 -1.58 -17.95 -4.13
C SER A 154 -2.15 -17.50 -5.48
N PHE A 155 -2.89 -16.37 -5.54
CA PHE A 155 -3.52 -15.88 -6.78
C PHE A 155 -3.66 -14.34 -6.79
N PRO A 156 -2.61 -13.59 -7.21
CA PRO A 156 -2.63 -12.13 -7.31
C PRO A 156 -3.79 -11.58 -8.15
N GLU A 157 -4.24 -12.32 -9.16
CA GLU A 157 -5.30 -11.92 -10.09
C GLU A 157 -6.67 -11.90 -9.41
N PHE A 158 -6.93 -12.82 -8.49
CA PHE A 158 -8.16 -12.83 -7.71
C PHE A 158 -8.20 -11.65 -6.74
N SER A 159 -7.06 -11.35 -6.13
CA SER A 159 -6.89 -10.16 -5.31
C SER A 159 -7.19 -8.89 -6.11
N GLU A 160 -6.63 -8.75 -7.31
CA GLU A 160 -6.88 -7.62 -8.20
C GLU A 160 -8.37 -7.46 -8.56
N VAL A 161 -9.09 -8.57 -8.78
CA VAL A 161 -10.54 -8.52 -9.07
C VAL A 161 -11.33 -8.04 -7.86
N LEU A 162 -11.04 -8.54 -6.66
CA LEU A 162 -11.75 -8.13 -5.45
C LEU A 162 -11.44 -6.68 -5.07
N SER A 163 -10.18 -6.26 -5.18
CA SER A 163 -9.75 -4.89 -4.88
C SER A 163 -10.42 -3.81 -5.74
N LYS A 164 -10.98 -4.16 -6.91
CA LYS A 164 -11.80 -3.24 -7.72
C LYS A 164 -13.08 -2.80 -7.01
N TYR A 165 -13.62 -3.64 -6.13
CA TYR A 165 -14.86 -3.37 -5.40
C TYR A 165 -14.60 -2.79 -4.02
N SER A 166 -13.64 -3.35 -3.29
CA SER A 166 -13.14 -2.75 -2.05
C SER A 166 -11.73 -3.26 -1.74
N PRO A 167 -10.81 -2.37 -1.30
CA PRO A 167 -9.46 -2.76 -0.93
C PRO A 167 -9.42 -3.68 0.31
N ASP A 168 -10.50 -3.77 1.07
CA ASP A 168 -10.54 -4.38 2.41
C ASP A 168 -11.12 -5.79 2.43
N ILE A 169 -11.68 -6.24 1.30
CA ILE A 169 -12.40 -7.52 1.22
C ILE A 169 -11.51 -8.68 1.69
N LEU A 170 -10.27 -8.73 1.19
CA LEU A 170 -9.34 -9.82 1.50
C LEU A 170 -8.93 -9.80 2.96
N ASP A 171 -8.60 -8.63 3.47
CA ASP A 171 -8.10 -8.51 4.83
C ASP A 171 -9.22 -8.84 5.85
N LEU A 172 -10.47 -8.50 5.53
CA LEU A 172 -11.63 -8.88 6.34
C LEU A 172 -11.91 -10.39 6.24
N LEU A 173 -11.77 -11.00 5.07
CA LEU A 173 -11.87 -12.46 4.91
C LEU A 173 -10.79 -13.20 5.72
N ASP A 174 -9.54 -12.71 5.69
CA ASP A 174 -8.42 -13.25 6.48
C ASP A 174 -8.70 -13.13 7.99
N ALA A 175 -9.20 -11.97 8.45
CA ALA A 175 -9.54 -11.75 9.87
C ALA A 175 -10.64 -12.70 10.35
N VAL A 176 -11.65 -12.93 9.49
CA VAL A 176 -12.76 -13.83 9.79
C VAL A 176 -12.29 -15.28 9.87
N ASP A 177 -11.47 -15.73 8.90
CA ASP A 177 -10.93 -17.10 8.84
C ASP A 177 -10.04 -17.41 10.06
N ASN A 178 -9.19 -16.47 10.50
CA ASN A 178 -8.33 -16.64 11.67
C ASN A 178 -9.11 -16.70 13.01
N GLY A 179 -10.25 -16.00 13.10
CA GLY A 179 -11.05 -15.96 14.32
C GLY A 179 -12.12 -17.06 14.43
N THR A 180 -12.31 -17.86 13.39
CA THR A 180 -13.31 -18.94 13.37
C THR A 180 -12.63 -20.29 13.13
N TYR A 181 -12.55 -21.11 14.19
CA TYR A 181 -11.91 -22.43 14.17
C TYR A 181 -12.54 -23.48 13.22
N HIS A 182 -13.52 -23.09 12.39
CA HIS A 182 -14.30 -23.99 11.56
C HIS A 182 -14.34 -23.51 10.10
N SER A 183 -13.31 -23.91 9.36
CA SER A 183 -13.42 -24.10 7.91
C SER A 183 -14.66 -24.98 7.62
N TYR A 184 -15.51 -24.57 6.68
CA TYR A 184 -16.36 -25.40 5.79
C TYR A 184 -17.87 -25.17 5.67
N CYS A 185 -18.56 -24.27 6.40
CA CYS A 185 -20.03 -24.16 6.25
C CYS A 185 -20.62 -22.74 6.18
N TYR A 186 -19.92 -21.76 5.61
CA TYR A 186 -20.41 -20.37 5.59
C TYR A 186 -21.62 -20.11 4.68
N HIS A 187 -21.72 -20.81 3.55
CA HIS A 187 -22.81 -20.58 2.59
C HIS A 187 -24.16 -21.21 2.94
N SER A 188 -24.19 -22.30 3.74
CA SER A 188 -25.39 -23.10 3.98
C SER A 188 -25.88 -23.08 5.43
N SER A 189 -25.06 -22.60 6.36
CA SER A 189 -25.47 -22.41 7.75
C SER A 189 -26.14 -21.05 7.94
N LYS A 190 -27.13 -20.99 8.84
CA LYS A 190 -27.77 -19.74 9.28
C LYS A 190 -26.72 -18.74 9.79
N VAL A 191 -25.76 -19.24 10.59
CA VAL A 191 -24.65 -18.46 11.15
C VAL A 191 -23.76 -17.87 10.06
N GLY A 192 -23.39 -18.66 9.05
CA GLY A 192 -22.57 -18.16 7.95
C GLY A 192 -23.29 -17.17 7.03
N SER A 193 -24.60 -17.32 6.86
CA SER A 193 -25.43 -16.35 6.11
C SER A 193 -25.54 -15.01 6.83
N GLU A 194 -25.69 -15.02 8.16
CA GLU A 194 -25.69 -13.80 8.99
C GLU A 194 -24.31 -13.12 8.96
N LEU A 195 -23.23 -13.88 9.12
CA LEU A 195 -21.87 -13.39 9.00
C LEU A 195 -21.61 -12.72 7.64
N GLY A 196 -21.98 -13.40 6.55
CA GLY A 196 -21.80 -12.87 5.20
C GLY A 196 -22.64 -11.62 4.90
N ARG A 197 -23.83 -11.47 5.52
CA ARG A 197 -24.64 -10.24 5.45
C ARG A 197 -23.96 -9.09 6.17
N THR A 198 -23.40 -9.32 7.36
CA THR A 198 -22.71 -8.28 8.11
C THR A 198 -21.44 -7.83 7.39
N MET A 199 -20.61 -8.76 6.88
CA MET A 199 -19.44 -8.40 6.06
C MET A 199 -19.83 -7.60 4.82
N HIS A 200 -20.91 -7.99 4.14
CA HIS A 200 -21.41 -7.28 2.98
C HIS A 200 -21.84 -5.85 3.32
N SER A 201 -22.58 -5.66 4.41
CA SER A 201 -22.98 -4.33 4.90
C SER A 201 -21.78 -3.45 5.25
N LEU A 202 -20.73 -4.04 5.86
CA LEU A 202 -19.50 -3.33 6.20
C LEU A 202 -18.70 -2.89 4.97
N LEU A 203 -18.67 -3.72 3.91
CA LEU A 203 -17.87 -3.46 2.72
C LEU A 203 -18.59 -2.61 1.68
N PHE A 204 -19.91 -2.76 1.55
CA PHE A 204 -20.69 -2.22 0.42
C PHE A 204 -21.94 -1.44 0.84
N GLY A 205 -22.28 -1.40 2.13
CA GLY A 205 -23.43 -0.66 2.65
C GLY A 205 -23.12 0.81 2.96
N SER A 206 -24.17 1.63 3.11
CA SER A 206 -24.09 3.03 3.54
C SER A 206 -23.47 3.22 4.93
N ASP A 207 -23.55 2.17 5.75
CA ASP A 207 -23.14 2.19 7.15
C ASP A 207 -21.70 1.68 7.33
N GLY A 208 -21.12 1.08 6.28
CA GLY A 208 -19.87 0.34 6.34
C GLY A 208 -18.61 1.19 6.44
N TRP A 209 -18.64 2.40 5.86
CA TRP A 209 -17.55 3.36 5.88
C TRP A 209 -18.15 4.72 6.19
N SER A 210 -17.77 5.33 7.30
CA SER A 210 -18.21 6.71 7.52
C SER A 210 -17.08 7.55 8.07
N LYS A 211 -16.74 8.60 7.31
CA LYS A 211 -15.95 9.74 7.79
C LYS A 211 -16.54 10.29 9.10
N SER A 212 -17.86 10.17 9.30
CA SER A 212 -18.54 10.48 10.55
C SER A 212 -18.13 9.58 11.72
N ALA A 213 -17.77 8.31 11.52
CA ALA A 213 -17.30 7.42 12.57
C ALA A 213 -15.91 7.86 13.07
N ALA A 214 -15.01 8.28 12.18
CA ALA A 214 -13.70 8.80 12.56
C ALA A 214 -13.83 10.11 13.37
N VAL A 215 -14.65 11.06 12.89
CA VAL A 215 -14.93 12.30 13.63
C VAL A 215 -15.56 11.99 14.99
N ARG A 216 -16.54 11.09 15.03
CA ARG A 216 -17.22 10.71 16.27
C ARG A 216 -16.28 10.00 17.25
N LEU A 217 -15.40 9.13 16.76
CA LEU A 217 -14.38 8.49 17.58
C LEU A 217 -13.39 9.51 18.17
N ALA A 218 -13.02 10.54 17.42
CA ALA A 218 -12.18 11.63 17.94
C ALA A 218 -12.89 12.42 19.06
N GLU A 219 -14.19 12.72 18.91
CA GLU A 219 -14.98 13.37 19.96
C GLU A 219 -15.09 12.49 21.21
N LEU A 220 -15.38 11.20 21.01
CA LEU A 220 -15.53 10.23 22.09
C LEU A 220 -14.22 9.98 22.82
N SER A 221 -13.07 10.01 22.14
CA SER A 221 -11.78 9.80 22.78
C SER A 221 -11.39 10.95 23.72
N VAL A 222 -11.74 12.19 23.36
CA VAL A 222 -11.61 13.35 24.25
C VAL A 222 -12.54 13.21 25.46
N ALA A 223 -13.81 12.84 25.23
CA ALA A 223 -14.78 12.66 26.31
C ALA A 223 -14.41 11.50 27.26
N ALA A 224 -13.89 10.41 26.73
CA ALA A 224 -13.41 9.24 27.47
C ALA A 224 -12.14 9.53 28.29
N SER A 225 -11.32 10.46 27.82
CA SER A 225 -10.10 10.89 28.53
C SER A 225 -10.37 11.86 29.69
N GLY A 226 -11.63 12.25 29.92
CA GLY A 226 -12.02 13.16 30.99
C GLY A 226 -12.13 12.50 32.38
N PRO A 227 -12.14 13.29 33.47
CA PRO A 227 -12.10 12.77 34.85
C PRO A 227 -13.40 12.10 35.35
N TYR A 228 -14.54 12.18 34.65
CA TYR A 228 -15.83 11.67 35.11
C TYR A 228 -16.65 11.00 33.99
N ASN A 229 -17.38 9.92 34.32
CA ASN A 229 -18.33 9.20 33.44
C ASN A 229 -17.79 8.67 32.10
N GLN A 230 -16.59 8.07 32.12
CA GLN A 230 -15.90 7.51 30.95
C GLN A 230 -16.63 6.32 30.30
N HIS A 231 -17.44 5.57 31.06
CA HIS A 231 -18.04 4.31 30.58
C HIS A 231 -18.99 4.49 29.38
N LYS A 232 -19.81 5.54 29.36
CA LYS A 232 -20.78 5.75 28.26
C LYS A 232 -20.09 6.14 26.95
N PRO A 233 -19.18 7.14 26.91
CA PRO A 233 -18.38 7.41 25.72
C PRO A 233 -17.56 6.21 25.25
N MET A 234 -17.01 5.43 26.19
CA MET A 234 -16.22 4.24 25.87
C MET A 234 -17.07 3.11 25.27
N ALA A 235 -18.28 2.87 25.79
CA ALA A 235 -19.21 1.90 25.21
C ALA A 235 -19.65 2.30 23.80
N GLU A 236 -19.89 3.60 23.57
CA GLU A 236 -20.23 4.14 22.25
C GLU A 236 -19.06 4.03 21.27
N ALA A 237 -17.84 4.33 21.72
CA ALA A 237 -16.63 4.17 20.91
C ALA A 237 -16.38 2.70 20.53
N PHE A 238 -16.55 1.79 21.49
CA PHE A 238 -16.47 0.35 21.24
C PHE A 238 -17.54 -0.12 20.26
N HIS A 239 -18.77 0.38 20.36
CA HIS A 239 -19.81 0.09 19.38
C HIS A 239 -19.45 0.55 17.96
N LEU A 240 -18.91 1.76 17.80
CA LEU A 240 -18.47 2.25 16.49
C LEU A 240 -17.35 1.39 15.91
N MET A 241 -16.37 1.01 16.75
CA MET A 241 -15.24 0.17 16.36
C MET A 241 -15.64 -1.26 16.00
N THR A 242 -16.82 -1.73 16.40
CA THR A 242 -17.33 -3.09 16.13
C THR A 242 -18.36 -3.14 15.00
N THR A 243 -18.89 -1.99 14.55
CA THR A 243 -20.00 -1.92 13.58
C THR A 243 -19.67 -1.19 12.28
N GLY A 244 -18.52 -0.53 12.18
CA GLY A 244 -18.04 0.12 10.96
C GLY A 244 -16.57 -0.19 10.67
N LEU A 245 -16.15 -0.02 9.42
CA LEU A 245 -14.74 -0.11 9.01
C LEU A 245 -14.12 1.28 8.94
N LEU A 246 -12.95 1.42 9.55
CA LEU A 246 -12.13 2.63 9.42
C LEU A 246 -11.25 2.52 8.18
N SER A 247 -11.30 3.55 7.33
CA SER A 247 -10.37 3.66 6.21
C SER A 247 -8.95 3.95 6.69
N HIS A 248 -7.95 3.68 5.84
CA HIS A 248 -6.58 4.09 6.12
C HIS A 248 -6.45 5.61 6.33
N GLU A 249 -7.19 6.41 5.56
CA GLU A 249 -7.19 7.88 5.67
C GLU A 249 -7.81 8.34 7.00
N ASP A 250 -8.90 7.70 7.43
CA ASP A 250 -9.58 7.98 8.70
C ASP A 250 -8.70 7.62 9.90
N CYS A 251 -8.00 6.48 9.84
CA CYS A 251 -7.02 6.09 10.85
C CYS A 251 -5.88 7.11 10.96
N ALA A 252 -5.34 7.56 9.82
CA ALA A 252 -4.29 8.57 9.81
C ALA A 252 -4.80 9.91 10.39
N LEU A 253 -6.02 10.31 10.06
CA LEU A 253 -6.65 11.52 10.60
C LEU A 253 -6.82 11.43 12.12
N LEU A 254 -7.35 10.30 12.63
CA LEU A 254 -7.53 10.06 14.06
C LEU A 254 -6.24 10.15 14.87
N VAL A 255 -5.14 9.64 14.31
CA VAL A 255 -3.81 9.72 14.92
C VAL A 255 -3.28 11.16 14.87
N ALA A 256 -3.46 11.85 13.73
CA ALA A 256 -2.98 13.22 13.54
C ALA A 256 -3.70 14.26 14.42
N THR A 257 -4.97 14.05 14.77
CA THR A 257 -5.73 14.99 15.61
C THR A 257 -5.30 14.99 17.08
N ALA A 258 -4.32 14.16 17.50
CA ALA A 258 -3.84 13.99 18.88
C ALA A 258 -4.93 13.60 19.90
N THR A 259 -6.12 13.22 19.42
CA THR A 259 -7.26 12.79 20.23
C THR A 259 -7.22 11.29 20.51
N TYR A 260 -6.53 10.50 19.69
CA TYR A 260 -6.30 9.07 19.92
C TYR A 260 -5.09 8.86 20.84
N THR A 261 -5.32 8.95 22.16
CA THR A 261 -4.27 8.91 23.18
C THR A 261 -3.95 7.48 23.63
N PRO A 262 -2.74 7.21 24.16
CA PRO A 262 -2.41 5.91 24.77
C PRO A 262 -3.40 5.49 25.86
N MET A 263 -3.90 6.44 26.63
CA MET A 263 -4.90 6.20 27.69
C MET A 263 -6.24 5.74 27.09
N PHE A 264 -6.69 6.35 25.99
CA PHE A 264 -7.90 5.90 25.29
C PHE A 264 -7.73 4.47 24.75
N VAL A 265 -6.55 4.14 24.20
CA VAL A 265 -6.22 2.78 23.74
C VAL A 265 -6.29 1.77 24.88
N GLU A 266 -5.71 2.10 26.03
CA GLU A 266 -5.73 1.23 27.22
C GLU A 266 -7.17 1.01 27.73
N GLN A 267 -7.96 2.07 27.80
CA GLN A 267 -9.37 1.98 28.20
C GLN A 267 -10.19 1.17 27.18
N MET A 268 -9.93 1.31 25.88
CA MET A 268 -10.58 0.51 24.84
C MET A 268 -10.22 -0.97 24.99
N TYR A 269 -8.96 -1.27 25.30
CA TYR A 269 -8.50 -2.63 25.58
C TYR A 269 -9.18 -3.22 26.83
N GLN A 270 -9.26 -2.47 27.93
CA GLN A 270 -9.96 -2.90 29.15
C GLN A 270 -11.45 -3.14 28.90
N MET A 271 -12.10 -2.24 28.15
CA MET A 271 -13.50 -2.42 27.73
C MET A 271 -13.64 -3.67 26.87
N SER A 272 -12.75 -3.87 25.89
CA SER A 272 -12.75 -5.05 25.04
C SER A 272 -12.57 -6.32 25.86
N ALA A 273 -11.72 -6.35 26.89
CA ALA A 273 -11.52 -7.52 27.76
C ALA A 273 -12.74 -7.82 28.64
N HIS A 274 -13.42 -6.78 29.14
CA HIS A 274 -14.67 -6.93 29.90
C HIS A 274 -15.80 -7.48 29.01
N VAL A 275 -15.84 -6.97 27.78
CA VAL A 275 -16.85 -7.28 26.79
C VAL A 275 -16.55 -8.61 26.05
N TYR A 276 -15.29 -9.04 25.98
CA TYR A 276 -14.84 -10.35 25.49
C TYR A 276 -15.43 -11.52 26.30
N GLY A 277 -15.73 -11.30 27.58
CA GLY A 277 -16.48 -12.26 28.39
C GLY A 277 -17.97 -12.36 28.02
N MET A 278 -18.54 -11.31 27.39
CA MET A 278 -19.95 -11.23 26.99
C MET A 278 -20.18 -11.61 25.52
N PHE A 279 -19.22 -11.28 24.63
CA PHE A 279 -19.21 -11.77 23.26
C PHE A 279 -18.76 -13.23 23.26
N LYS A 280 -19.74 -14.13 23.26
CA LYS A 280 -19.49 -15.54 22.97
C LYS A 280 -18.70 -15.63 21.66
N MET A 281 -17.58 -16.36 21.70
CA MET A 281 -16.79 -16.87 20.57
C MET A 281 -17.55 -16.82 19.22
N GLY A 282 -17.08 -15.99 18.28
CA GLY A 282 -17.50 -16.05 16.88
C GLY A 282 -18.34 -14.89 16.33
N GLU A 283 -18.51 -13.79 17.07
CA GLU A 283 -19.22 -12.61 16.55
C GLU A 283 -18.28 -11.68 15.77
N ILE A 284 -18.64 -11.40 14.52
CA ILE A 284 -17.92 -10.52 13.57
C ILE A 284 -17.56 -9.15 14.14
N GLY A 285 -18.34 -8.63 15.09
CA GLY A 285 -18.06 -7.34 15.71
C GLY A 285 -16.68 -7.29 16.37
N TYR A 286 -16.25 -8.39 17.00
CA TYR A 286 -14.90 -8.47 17.58
C TYR A 286 -13.81 -8.49 16.51
N GLN A 287 -14.01 -9.22 15.42
CA GLN A 287 -13.07 -9.26 14.29
C GLN A 287 -12.94 -7.89 13.61
N VAL A 288 -14.05 -7.14 13.50
CA VAL A 288 -14.05 -5.76 13.02
C VAL A 288 -13.30 -4.83 13.97
N TYR A 289 -13.48 -5.00 15.29
CA TYR A 289 -12.71 -4.28 16.29
C TYR A 289 -11.20 -4.57 16.20
N GLU A 290 -10.78 -5.83 16.10
CA GLU A 290 -9.38 -6.21 15.93
C GLU A 290 -8.80 -5.66 14.63
N PHE A 291 -9.57 -5.71 13.55
CA PHE A 291 -9.19 -5.17 12.26
C PHE A 291 -8.94 -3.65 12.32
N ASN A 292 -9.90 -2.89 12.86
CA ASN A 292 -9.78 -1.44 13.05
C ASN A 292 -8.63 -1.10 14.01
N SER A 293 -8.48 -1.86 15.10
CA SER A 293 -7.39 -1.67 16.08
C SER A 293 -6.02 -1.89 15.43
N THR A 294 -5.88 -2.93 14.62
CA THR A 294 -4.64 -3.22 13.88
C THR A 294 -4.30 -2.09 12.90
N ARG A 295 -5.30 -1.53 12.21
CA ARG A 295 -5.11 -0.37 11.32
C ARG A 295 -4.67 0.87 12.07
N LEU A 296 -5.30 1.17 13.20
CA LEU A 296 -4.93 2.29 14.05
C LEU A 296 -3.51 2.11 14.60
N SER A 297 -3.13 0.92 15.05
CA SER A 297 -1.76 0.62 15.48
C SER A 297 -0.74 0.86 14.36
N LYS A 298 -1.04 0.43 13.12
CA LYS A 298 -0.17 0.71 11.97
C LYS A 298 -0.05 2.21 11.71
N ALA A 299 -1.17 2.94 11.71
CA ALA A 299 -1.17 4.39 11.53
C ALA A 299 -0.36 5.12 12.62
N VAL A 300 -0.43 4.66 13.88
CA VAL A 300 0.42 5.18 14.97
C VAL A 300 1.89 4.94 14.68
N THR A 301 2.28 3.71 14.31
CA THR A 301 3.70 3.41 14.01
C THR A 301 4.22 4.20 12.80
N GLU A 302 3.38 4.42 11.79
CA GLU A 302 3.73 5.23 10.62
C GLU A 302 3.89 6.71 11.00
N ALA A 303 3.00 7.26 11.83
CA ALA A 303 3.09 8.62 12.33
C ALA A 303 4.34 8.84 13.20
N GLU A 304 4.68 7.88 14.08
CA GLU A 304 5.92 7.93 14.87
C GLU A 304 7.18 7.88 13.99
N LEU A 305 7.17 7.07 12.93
CA LEU A 305 8.29 6.96 11.99
C LEU A 305 8.45 8.25 11.18
N GLN A 306 7.35 8.85 10.73
CA GLN A 306 7.37 10.15 10.06
C GLN A 306 7.84 11.27 10.98
N ALA A 307 7.40 11.28 12.25
CA ALA A 307 7.84 12.26 13.23
C ALA A 307 9.35 12.16 13.52
N LYS A 308 9.88 10.94 13.64
CA LYS A 308 11.34 10.70 13.77
C LYS A 308 12.10 11.21 12.55
N LEU A 309 11.62 10.90 11.35
CA LEU A 309 12.23 11.36 10.10
C LEU A 309 12.26 12.90 10.01
N LEU A 310 11.16 13.56 10.39
CA LEU A 310 11.07 15.01 10.40
C LEU A 310 12.03 15.63 11.43
N ALA A 311 12.11 15.07 12.65
CA ALA A 311 13.05 15.51 13.67
C ALA A 311 14.52 15.36 13.21
N ASP A 312 14.85 14.26 12.53
CA ASP A 312 16.19 14.05 11.96
C ASP A 312 16.50 15.07 10.85
N LEU A 313 15.52 15.38 9.98
CA LEU A 313 15.67 16.41 8.95
C LEU A 313 15.87 17.81 9.56
N GLU A 314 15.09 18.17 10.58
CA GLU A 314 15.23 19.43 11.30
C GLU A 314 16.60 19.54 12.00
N ALA A 315 17.08 18.46 12.62
CA ALA A 315 18.41 18.42 13.23
C ALA A 315 19.53 18.60 12.19
N GLN A 316 19.39 18.02 10.99
CA GLN A 316 20.34 18.22 9.89
C GLN A 316 20.31 19.66 9.35
N GLU A 317 19.12 20.24 9.21
CA GLU A 317 18.92 21.63 8.80
C GLU A 317 19.57 22.61 9.79
N GLU A 318 19.37 22.40 11.10
CA GLU A 318 19.95 23.21 12.17
C GLU A 318 21.49 23.08 12.23
N ALA A 319 22.02 21.87 12.02
CA ALA A 319 23.45 21.65 11.89
C ALA A 319 24.05 22.39 10.68
N ARG A 320 23.33 22.39 9.54
CA ARG A 320 23.72 23.14 8.33
C ARG A 320 23.71 24.64 8.57
N ARG A 321 22.65 25.18 9.20
CA ARG A 321 22.56 26.60 9.59
C ARG A 321 23.69 27.01 10.52
N THR A 322 24.01 26.18 11.51
CA THR A 322 25.12 26.43 12.45
C THR A 322 26.47 26.48 11.74
N ARG A 323 26.72 25.57 10.78
CA ARG A 323 27.94 25.58 9.95
C ARG A 323 28.02 26.84 9.08
N MET A 324 26.93 27.22 8.42
CA MET A 324 26.87 28.46 7.62
C MET A 324 27.12 29.71 8.46
N ASN A 325 26.47 29.82 9.63
CA ASN A 325 26.66 30.96 10.54
C ASN A 325 28.11 31.06 11.04
N ARG A 326 28.76 29.93 11.33
CA ARG A 326 30.19 29.91 11.67
C ARG A 326 31.06 30.37 10.49
N ALA A 327 30.81 29.86 9.29
CA ALA A 327 31.54 30.26 8.09
C ALA A 327 31.37 31.76 7.79
N GLN A 328 30.16 32.30 7.91
CA GLN A 328 29.90 33.74 7.73
C GLN A 328 30.60 34.62 8.77
N LYS A 329 30.63 34.19 10.05
CA LYS A 329 31.38 34.91 11.09
C LYS A 329 32.88 34.94 10.80
N ILE A 330 33.44 33.81 10.34
CA ILE A 330 34.84 33.70 9.95
C ILE A 330 35.14 34.62 8.74
N LEU A 331 34.29 34.59 7.71
CA LEU A 331 34.42 35.46 6.53
C LEU A 331 34.37 36.94 6.90
N LYS A 332 33.40 37.36 7.72
CA LYS A 332 33.29 38.75 8.16
C LYS A 332 34.52 39.19 8.96
N ARG A 333 35.02 38.33 9.85
CA ARG A 333 36.25 38.60 10.61
C ARG A 333 37.48 38.72 9.70
N LEU A 334 37.59 37.85 8.69
CA LEU A 334 38.63 37.92 7.67
C LEU A 334 38.57 39.23 6.86
N GLU A 335 37.37 39.68 6.47
CA GLU A 335 37.18 40.95 5.75
C GLU A 335 37.57 42.15 6.61
N GLU A 336 37.16 42.17 7.89
CA GLU A 336 37.56 43.22 8.85
C GLU A 336 39.09 43.28 9.03
N LEU A 337 39.75 42.13 9.17
CA LEU A 337 41.22 42.06 9.30
C LEU A 337 41.94 42.50 8.02
N LYS A 338 41.43 42.11 6.84
CA LYS A 338 41.96 42.59 5.55
C LYS A 338 41.81 44.10 5.37
N ALA A 339 40.69 44.67 5.79
CA ALA A 339 40.48 46.13 5.77
C ALA A 339 41.48 46.85 6.69
N LYS A 340 41.68 46.37 7.92
CA LYS A 340 42.68 46.92 8.85
C LYS A 340 44.12 46.84 8.31
N MET A 341 44.45 45.77 7.59
CA MET A 341 45.74 45.64 6.91
C MET A 341 45.91 46.68 5.81
N ALA A 342 44.89 46.90 4.98
CA ALA A 342 44.91 47.91 3.92
C ALA A 342 45.07 49.33 4.48
N ASP A 343 44.44 49.61 5.62
CA ASP A 343 44.52 50.90 6.31
C ASP A 343 45.77 51.06 7.20
N GLY A 344 46.64 50.05 7.28
CA GLY A 344 47.88 50.10 8.08
C GLY A 344 47.66 50.13 9.60
N SER A 345 46.44 49.83 10.07
CA SER A 345 46.04 49.88 11.49
C SER A 345 46.04 48.51 12.18
N ILE A 346 46.46 47.46 11.47
CA ILE A 346 46.51 46.09 11.98
C ILE A 346 47.60 45.92 13.05
N THR A 347 47.28 45.24 14.14
CA THR A 347 48.25 44.90 15.19
C THR A 347 48.97 43.59 14.89
N ILE A 348 50.14 43.36 15.51
CA ILE A 348 50.93 42.12 15.33
C ILE A 348 50.11 40.88 15.70
N SER A 349 49.29 40.93 16.76
CA SER A 349 48.43 39.80 17.15
C SER A 349 47.28 39.53 16.17
N GLU A 350 46.75 40.58 15.53
CA GLU A 350 45.71 40.46 14.50
C GLU A 350 46.29 39.98 13.16
N LEU A 351 47.56 40.27 12.90
CA LEU A 351 48.31 39.74 11.76
C LEU A 351 48.52 38.22 11.91
N ASP A 352 48.96 37.77 13.08
CA ASP A 352 49.07 36.35 13.43
C ASP A 352 47.71 35.63 13.36
N GLU A 353 46.62 36.29 13.78
CA GLU A 353 45.25 35.78 13.66
C GLU A 353 44.87 35.58 12.18
N LEU A 354 45.12 36.58 11.33
CA LEU A 354 44.84 36.52 9.90
C LEU A 354 45.63 35.42 9.20
N GLU A 355 46.93 35.28 9.49
CA GLU A 355 47.78 34.23 8.92
C GLU A 355 47.27 32.83 9.28
N ARG A 356 46.85 32.63 10.55
CA ARG A 356 46.25 31.36 10.97
C ARG A 356 44.91 31.11 10.29
N MET A 357 44.09 32.14 10.05
CA MET A 357 42.79 31.99 9.40
C MET A 357 42.90 31.74 7.88
N GLN A 358 43.96 32.21 7.21
CA GLN A 358 44.21 31.94 5.78
C GLN A 358 44.64 30.49 5.50
N VAL A 359 45.19 29.78 6.48
CA VAL A 359 45.57 28.36 6.35
C VAL A 359 44.35 27.42 6.31
N PHE A 360 43.16 27.90 6.69
CA PHE A 360 41.91 27.12 6.72
C PHE A 360 40.86 27.58 5.70
N ALA A 361 41.17 28.57 4.87
CA ALA A 361 40.37 29.00 3.72
C ALA A 361 40.84 28.27 2.45
#